data_AF-A0A7W0Q2E3-F1
#
_entry.id   AF-A0A7W0Q2E3-F1
#
_cell.length_a   1.000
_cell.length_b   1.000
_cell.length_c   1.000
_cell.angle_alpha   90.00
_cell.angle_beta   90.00
_cell.angle_gamma   90.00
#
_symmetry.space_group_name_H-M   'P 1'
#
loop_
_entity.id
_entity.type
_entity.pdbx_description
1 polymer ?
#
loop_
_entity_poly.entity_id
_entity_poly.type
_entity_poly.pdbx_seq_one_letter_code
_entity_poly.pdbx_strand_id
1 'polypeptide(L)'
;MRFAAIAVLVVGCGSSPKPSTTTTSPPEDPKAKAERVARDQREKEIAAMKPAEPYELRDKQAFQTSERCGQGPYRFESEALQAKYGERIEVYACGKHAITGNYRMTTTRKHSKSDTYERAFGYGFDNKACKGTAIAHATTASASGGAGAGAGNAKGGDGPTSAAPANIEPTKLTKTSDISTDCVRTYITEYGWSSYDSYPAFDGKLVIDIWSEEPNDLEGLVFVLERHAVVADMTTERWKAYHAAYNAWYKVYRAHLDGELASGRSRIVDRSVKTPPPPAPRTEKPSPKPSKNARWIPGYWLYEQAKFHWIAGLWDVPEEDIKRELTVQAPTPPPAEPVHEEQPTEPAPTRTAVWTPGSWSWDGHAYVWIAGAWRIPPPSSSGAQQTWQRPTWTVRTGRAIYVPGGWRMRIGR
;
A
#
# COMPACT_ATOMS: atom_id res chain seq x y z
N MET A 1 11.95 -17.67 23.79
CA MET A 1 11.92 -18.12 22.37
C MET A 1 11.12 -17.12 21.58
N ARG A 2 11.58 -16.70 20.39
CA ARG A 2 10.78 -15.82 19.50
C ARG A 2 9.91 -16.72 18.63
N PHE A 3 8.60 -16.68 18.83
CA PHE A 3 7.65 -17.33 17.93
C PHE A 3 7.24 -16.30 16.88
N ALA A 4 7.96 -16.28 15.75
CA ALA A 4 7.37 -15.69 14.56
C ALA A 4 6.29 -16.68 14.09
N ALA A 5 5.02 -16.32 14.26
CA ALA A 5 3.97 -16.92 13.43
C ALA A 5 4.34 -16.58 11.98
N ILE A 6 5.01 -17.51 11.29
CA ILE A 6 5.15 -17.40 9.85
C ILE A 6 3.75 -17.66 9.30
N ALA A 7 2.96 -16.59 9.20
CA ALA A 7 1.78 -16.57 8.35
C ALA A 7 2.29 -16.72 6.92
N VAL A 8 2.55 -17.96 6.49
CA VAL A 8 2.68 -18.30 5.08
C VAL A 8 1.29 -18.08 4.51
N LEU A 9 1.11 -16.95 3.84
CA LEU A 9 -0.03 -16.79 2.94
C LEU A 9 0.23 -17.76 1.80
N VAL A 10 -0.33 -18.96 1.91
CA VAL A 10 -0.55 -19.83 0.77
C VAL A 10 -1.59 -19.11 -0.07
N VAL A 11 -1.13 -18.24 -0.96
CA VAL A 11 -1.95 -17.76 -2.06
C VAL A 11 -2.07 -18.97 -2.98
N GLY A 12 -3.09 -19.81 -2.73
CA GLY A 12 -3.53 -20.75 -3.73
C GLY A 12 -3.75 -19.94 -5.01
N CYS A 13 -3.21 -20.41 -6.13
CA CYS A 13 -3.51 -19.89 -7.46
C CYS A 13 -4.99 -20.15 -7.80
N GLY A 14 -5.91 -19.63 -6.99
CA GLY A 14 -7.32 -19.51 -7.26
C GLY A 14 -7.59 -18.05 -7.53
N SER A 15 -7.20 -17.58 -8.72
CA SER A 15 -7.73 -16.34 -9.26
C SER A 15 -9.25 -16.46 -9.26
N SER A 16 -9.93 -15.84 -8.30
CA SER A 16 -11.38 -15.67 -8.37
C SER A 16 -11.65 -14.76 -9.57
N PRO A 17 -12.25 -15.26 -10.67
CA PRO A 17 -12.57 -14.40 -11.79
C PRO A 17 -13.68 -13.46 -11.32
N LYS A 18 -13.59 -12.17 -11.69
CA LYS A 18 -14.77 -11.29 -11.72
C LYS A 18 -15.89 -12.01 -12.48
N PRO A 19 -17.18 -11.82 -12.13
CA PRO A 19 -18.29 -12.38 -12.87
C PRO A 19 -18.33 -11.76 -14.28
N SER A 20 -17.59 -12.40 -15.18
CA SER A 20 -17.59 -12.17 -16.60
C SER A 20 -18.73 -13.00 -17.17
N THR A 21 -19.61 -12.32 -17.88
CA THR A 21 -20.65 -12.87 -18.76
C THR A 21 -20.34 -14.28 -19.28
N THR A 22 -21.18 -15.23 -18.86
CA THR A 22 -21.51 -16.54 -19.44
C THR A 22 -20.50 -17.11 -20.44
N THR A 23 -19.27 -17.37 -19.98
CA THR A 23 -18.37 -18.30 -20.66
C THR A 23 -18.29 -19.53 -19.79
N THR A 24 -18.95 -20.60 -20.21
CA THR A 24 -18.93 -21.89 -19.51
C THR A 24 -17.48 -22.37 -19.47
N SER A 25 -16.83 -22.27 -18.32
CA SER A 25 -15.49 -22.83 -18.13
C SER A 25 -15.53 -24.32 -18.52
N PRO A 26 -14.49 -24.84 -19.19
CA PRO A 26 -14.40 -26.27 -19.49
C PRO A 26 -14.62 -27.10 -18.22
N PRO A 27 -15.28 -28.27 -18.31
CA PRO A 27 -15.42 -29.15 -17.17
C PRO A 27 -14.04 -29.52 -16.65
N GLU A 28 -13.85 -29.37 -15.34
CA GLU A 28 -12.60 -29.66 -14.69
C GLU A 28 -12.25 -31.15 -14.79
N ASP A 29 -10.97 -31.46 -15.01
CA ASP A 29 -10.46 -32.83 -14.99
C ASP A 29 -10.81 -33.52 -13.65
N PRO A 30 -11.52 -34.67 -13.65
CA PRO A 30 -11.88 -35.40 -12.45
C PRO A 30 -10.69 -35.69 -11.52
N LYS A 31 -9.49 -35.90 -12.07
CA LYS A 31 -8.28 -36.15 -11.28
C LYS A 31 -7.85 -34.89 -10.52
N ALA A 32 -7.76 -33.75 -11.21
CA ALA A 32 -7.43 -32.47 -10.58
C ALA A 32 -8.44 -32.08 -9.48
N LYS A 33 -9.72 -32.36 -9.70
CA LYS A 33 -10.77 -32.17 -8.69
C LYS A 33 -10.55 -33.07 -7.47
N ALA A 34 -10.27 -34.35 -7.66
CA ALA A 34 -10.02 -35.29 -6.57
C ALA A 34 -8.77 -34.90 -5.75
N GLU A 35 -7.69 -34.49 -6.41
CA GLU A 35 -6.47 -34.01 -5.76
C GLU A 35 -6.72 -32.76 -4.91
N ARG A 36 -7.48 -31.79 -5.42
CA ARG A 36 -7.89 -30.62 -4.63
C ARG A 36 -8.70 -31.02 -3.40
N VAL A 37 -9.70 -31.88 -3.55
CA VAL A 37 -10.54 -32.31 -2.42
C VAL A 37 -9.71 -33.00 -1.34
N ALA A 38 -8.78 -33.88 -1.74
CA ALA A 38 -7.88 -34.56 -0.81
C ALA A 38 -6.95 -33.57 -0.09
N ARG A 39 -6.44 -32.56 -0.80
CA ARG A 39 -5.64 -31.49 -0.21
C ARG A 39 -6.43 -30.66 0.80
N ASP A 40 -7.60 -30.17 0.41
CA ASP A 40 -8.45 -29.35 1.29
C ASP A 40 -8.87 -30.15 2.53
N GLN A 41 -9.08 -31.46 2.39
CA GLN A 41 -9.30 -32.36 3.53
C GLN A 41 -8.07 -32.48 4.42
N ARG A 42 -6.87 -32.65 3.84
CA ARG A 42 -5.62 -32.70 4.60
C ARG A 42 -5.36 -31.41 5.38
N GLU A 43 -5.63 -30.26 4.77
CA GLU A 43 -5.53 -28.96 5.45
C GLU A 43 -6.46 -28.88 6.66
N LYS A 44 -7.71 -29.36 6.53
CA LYS A 44 -8.67 -29.43 7.65
C LYS A 44 -8.19 -30.35 8.77
N GLU A 45 -7.64 -31.52 8.44
CA GLU A 45 -7.08 -32.44 9.44
C GLU A 45 -5.94 -31.80 10.22
N ILE A 46 -5.00 -31.16 9.52
CA ILE A 46 -3.88 -30.46 10.15
C ILE A 46 -4.39 -29.30 11.01
N ALA A 47 -5.38 -28.54 10.53
CA ALA A 47 -5.98 -27.46 11.31
C ALA A 47 -6.66 -27.98 12.58
N ALA A 48 -7.36 -29.12 12.53
CA ALA A 48 -8.03 -29.73 13.67
C ALA A 48 -7.05 -30.25 14.75
N MET A 49 -5.80 -30.53 14.39
CA MET A 49 -4.75 -30.92 15.33
C MET A 49 -4.19 -29.73 16.14
N LYS A 50 -4.47 -28.48 15.74
CA LYS A 50 -3.94 -27.30 16.43
C LYS A 50 -4.56 -27.20 17.83
N PRO A 51 -3.77 -27.13 18.92
CA PRO A 51 -4.33 -26.99 20.25
C PRO A 51 -5.06 -25.65 20.40
N ALA A 52 -6.09 -25.61 21.24
CA ALA A 52 -6.78 -24.37 21.57
C ALA A 52 -5.79 -23.35 22.14
N GLU A 53 -5.84 -22.12 21.63
CA GLU A 53 -4.92 -21.07 22.04
C GLU A 53 -5.32 -20.55 23.43
N PRO A 54 -4.40 -20.53 24.42
CA PRO A 54 -4.69 -20.07 25.78
C PRO A 54 -4.60 -18.55 25.91
N TYR A 55 -4.75 -17.82 24.81
CA TYR A 55 -4.62 -16.37 24.75
C TYR A 55 -6.01 -15.75 24.80
N GLU A 56 -6.14 -14.70 25.60
CA GLU A 56 -7.34 -13.85 25.64
C GLU A 56 -6.98 -12.42 25.27
N LEU A 57 -7.91 -11.76 24.57
CA LEU A 57 -7.80 -10.34 24.23
C LEU A 57 -7.83 -9.52 25.52
N ARG A 58 -6.77 -8.74 25.77
CA ARG A 58 -6.65 -7.86 26.94
C ARG A 58 -6.89 -6.40 26.60
N ASP A 59 -6.48 -6.00 25.41
CA ASP A 59 -6.61 -4.63 24.94
C ASP A 59 -6.79 -4.61 23.44
N LYS A 60 -7.61 -3.67 22.97
CA LYS A 60 -7.87 -3.45 21.55
C LYS A 60 -7.91 -1.95 21.32
N GLN A 61 -7.03 -1.48 20.45
CA GLN A 61 -6.96 -0.07 20.07
C GLN A 61 -7.18 0.04 18.58
N ALA A 62 -7.98 1.01 18.17
CA ALA A 62 -8.24 1.30 16.78
C ALA A 62 -7.94 2.77 16.47
N PHE A 63 -7.45 3.00 15.25
CA PHE A 63 -6.89 4.26 14.83
C PHE A 63 -7.29 4.56 13.39
N GLN A 64 -7.74 5.78 13.14
CA GLN A 64 -8.04 6.31 11.82
C GLN A 64 -6.99 7.33 11.39
N THR A 65 -6.77 7.42 10.09
CA THR A 65 -5.99 8.48 9.45
C THR A 65 -6.90 9.66 9.11
N SER A 66 -6.36 10.88 9.17
CA SER A 66 -7.09 12.07 8.69
C SER A 66 -7.07 12.19 7.17
N GLU A 67 -6.06 11.59 6.53
CA GLU A 67 -5.87 11.60 5.10
C GLU A 67 -6.59 10.41 4.45
N ARG A 68 -7.16 10.66 3.28
CA ARG A 68 -7.69 9.61 2.41
C ARG A 68 -6.56 8.89 1.68
N CYS A 69 -5.63 9.63 1.09
CA CYS A 69 -4.51 9.04 0.36
C CYS A 69 -3.25 9.29 1.17
N GLY A 70 -2.58 8.23 1.59
CA GLY A 70 -1.47 8.37 2.54
C GLY A 70 -0.44 7.25 2.44
N GLN A 71 0.79 7.58 2.82
CA GLN A 71 1.96 6.72 2.72
C GLN A 71 2.59 6.37 4.08
N GLY A 72 2.14 7.02 5.17
CA GLY A 72 2.76 6.93 6.49
C GLY A 72 4.10 7.71 6.57
N PRO A 73 4.97 7.38 7.55
CA PRO A 73 4.81 6.29 8.50
C PRO A 73 3.73 6.56 9.54
N TYR A 74 2.86 5.58 9.77
CA TYR A 74 1.88 5.55 10.86
C TYR A 74 2.51 4.83 12.05
N ARG A 75 2.54 5.47 13.22
CA ARG A 75 3.18 4.92 14.42
C ARG A 75 2.16 4.46 15.47
N PHE A 76 2.38 3.24 15.97
CA PHE A 76 1.73 2.69 17.14
C PHE A 76 2.76 2.54 18.24
N GLU A 77 2.40 2.92 19.46
CA GLU A 77 3.22 2.72 20.64
C GLU A 77 2.40 2.02 21.71
N SER A 78 3.03 1.07 22.39
CA SER A 78 2.38 0.31 23.45
C SER A 78 3.37 -0.17 24.48
N GLU A 79 2.93 -0.19 25.73
CA GLU A 79 3.65 -0.85 26.82
C GLU A 79 3.27 -2.33 26.87
N ALA A 80 4.18 -3.16 27.41
CA ALA A 80 3.92 -4.56 27.67
C ALA A 80 2.70 -4.76 28.58
N LEU A 81 1.98 -5.87 28.37
CA LEU A 81 0.93 -6.31 29.31
C LEU A 81 1.52 -6.93 30.58
N GLN A 82 2.81 -7.25 30.56
CA GLN A 82 3.55 -7.98 31.62
C GLN A 82 2.93 -9.31 31.99
N ALA A 83 2.35 -10.02 31.01
CA ALA A 83 1.76 -11.33 31.24
C ALA A 83 2.86 -12.36 31.52
N LYS A 84 2.61 -13.24 32.49
CA LYS A 84 3.61 -14.21 32.97
C LYS A 84 4.10 -15.15 31.87
N TYR A 85 3.19 -15.85 31.19
CA TYR A 85 3.55 -16.94 30.26
C TYR A 85 3.69 -16.51 28.81
N GLY A 86 2.80 -15.63 28.34
CA GLY A 86 2.84 -15.22 26.95
C GLY A 86 2.06 -13.94 26.70
N GLU A 87 2.60 -13.14 25.79
CA GLU A 87 1.96 -11.96 25.20
C GLU A 87 2.01 -12.08 23.69
N ARG A 88 0.96 -11.61 23.04
CA ARG A 88 0.89 -11.55 21.59
C ARG A 88 0.26 -10.24 21.17
N ILE A 89 0.78 -9.64 20.11
CA ILE A 89 0.13 -8.57 19.39
C ILE A 89 -0.37 -9.07 18.05
N GLU A 90 -1.47 -8.49 17.60
CA GLU A 90 -1.93 -8.58 16.24
C GLU A 90 -2.20 -7.16 15.71
N VAL A 91 -1.65 -6.86 14.54
CA VAL A 91 -1.89 -5.61 13.83
C VAL A 91 -2.50 -5.91 12.48
N TYR A 92 -3.61 -5.27 12.20
CA TYR A 92 -4.29 -5.35 10.91
C TYR A 92 -4.91 -4.01 10.54
N ALA A 93 -5.18 -3.83 9.26
CA ALA A 93 -6.02 -2.76 8.76
C ALA A 93 -7.38 -3.33 8.32
N CYS A 94 -8.44 -2.57 8.56
CA CYS A 94 -9.82 -2.92 8.23
C CYS A 94 -10.41 -1.74 7.46
N GLY A 95 -10.72 -1.93 6.18
CA GLY A 95 -11.29 -0.88 5.33
C GLY A 95 -11.97 -1.43 4.08
N LYS A 96 -12.38 -0.53 3.18
CA LYS A 96 -13.03 -0.90 1.90
C LYS A 96 -12.09 -1.63 0.94
N HIS A 97 -10.81 -1.30 0.98
CA HIS A 97 -9.78 -1.80 0.08
C HIS A 97 -8.65 -2.45 0.86
N ALA A 98 -8.03 -3.48 0.27
CA ALA A 98 -6.79 -4.04 0.80
C ALA A 98 -5.64 -3.05 0.58
N ILE A 99 -4.74 -2.95 1.55
CA ILE A 99 -3.55 -2.11 1.47
C ILE A 99 -2.28 -2.97 1.41
N THR A 100 -1.18 -2.34 0.99
CA THR A 100 0.16 -2.95 1.06
C THR A 100 1.14 -1.97 1.65
N GLY A 101 2.24 -2.50 2.17
CA GLY A 101 3.32 -1.67 2.62
C GLY A 101 4.38 -2.46 3.35
N ASN A 102 5.08 -1.75 4.21
CA ASN A 102 6.14 -2.22 5.06
C ASN A 102 5.82 -1.85 6.50
N TYR A 103 6.34 -2.63 7.43
CA TYR A 103 6.35 -2.24 8.83
C TYR A 103 7.72 -2.46 9.44
N ARG A 104 8.01 -1.64 10.45
CA ARG A 104 9.16 -1.75 11.33
C ARG A 104 8.62 -1.88 12.74
N MET A 105 8.94 -2.98 13.40
CA MET A 105 8.63 -3.21 14.80
C MET A 105 9.91 -3.10 15.62
N THR A 106 9.93 -2.19 16.58
CA THR A 106 11.00 -2.02 17.55
C THR A 106 10.50 -2.42 18.93
N THR A 107 11.24 -3.29 19.60
CA THR A 107 10.90 -3.78 20.94
C THR A 107 12.07 -3.48 21.88
N THR A 108 11.79 -2.90 23.04
CA THR A 108 12.82 -2.51 24.02
C THR A 108 12.45 -3.08 25.37
N ARG A 109 13.19 -4.07 25.87
CA ARG A 109 13.02 -4.63 27.22
C ARG A 109 13.77 -3.79 28.26
N LYS A 110 13.35 -3.83 29.53
CA LYS A 110 13.94 -3.01 30.60
C LYS A 110 15.46 -3.16 30.76
N HIS A 111 15.98 -4.36 30.51
CA HIS A 111 17.39 -4.71 30.70
C HIS A 111 18.03 -5.26 29.43
N SER A 112 17.52 -4.91 28.25
CA SER A 112 18.09 -5.37 26.99
C SER A 112 18.17 -4.25 25.98
N LYS A 113 19.06 -4.43 25.00
CA LYS A 113 19.08 -3.55 23.82
C LYS A 113 17.76 -3.69 23.05
N SER A 114 17.41 -2.63 22.34
CA SER A 114 16.27 -2.65 21.43
C SER A 114 16.52 -3.64 20.30
N ASP A 115 15.49 -4.42 19.98
CA ASP A 115 15.45 -5.29 18.81
C ASP A 115 14.53 -4.66 17.76
N THR A 116 14.99 -4.59 16.51
CA THR A 116 14.22 -4.06 15.39
C THR A 116 13.99 -5.15 14.35
N TYR A 117 12.78 -5.20 13.82
CA TYR A 117 12.34 -6.16 12.82
C TYR A 117 11.57 -5.46 11.72
N GLU A 118 11.86 -5.79 10.45
CA GLU A 118 11.21 -5.18 9.29
C GLU A 118 10.63 -6.24 8.35
N ARG A 119 9.43 -5.99 7.80
CA ARG A 119 8.78 -6.84 6.79
C ARG A 119 7.84 -6.04 5.90
N ALA A 120 7.70 -6.49 4.66
CA ALA A 120 6.59 -6.12 3.80
C ALA A 120 5.31 -6.92 4.14
N PHE A 121 4.14 -6.33 3.87
CA PHE A 121 2.83 -6.92 4.09
C PHE A 121 1.85 -6.62 2.94
N GLY A 122 0.76 -7.40 2.90
CA GLY A 122 -0.33 -7.30 1.93
C GLY A 122 -0.02 -7.90 0.55
N TYR A 123 -1.08 -8.28 -0.17
CA TYR A 123 -1.03 -8.76 -1.56
C TYR A 123 -2.27 -8.25 -2.30
N GLY A 124 -2.09 -7.67 -3.50
CA GLY A 124 -3.21 -7.18 -4.31
C GLY A 124 -3.89 -5.94 -3.72
N PHE A 125 -3.30 -4.77 -3.93
CA PHE A 125 -3.79 -3.48 -3.45
C PHE A 125 -4.55 -2.73 -4.56
N ASP A 126 -5.50 -1.89 -4.15
CA ASP A 126 -6.23 -0.99 -5.05
C ASP A 126 -5.95 0.47 -4.71
N ASN A 127 -4.74 0.92 -5.06
CA ASN A 127 -4.30 2.30 -4.83
C ASN A 127 -4.66 3.22 -5.99
N LYS A 128 -5.51 2.78 -6.92
CA LYS A 128 -5.80 3.54 -8.15
C LYS A 128 -6.43 4.89 -7.85
N ALA A 129 -7.28 4.97 -6.82
CA ALA A 129 -7.91 6.23 -6.41
C ALA A 129 -6.91 7.27 -5.86
N CYS A 130 -5.73 6.81 -5.42
CA CYS A 130 -4.65 7.63 -4.91
C CYS A 130 -3.49 7.79 -5.90
N LYS A 131 -3.72 7.38 -7.15
CA LYS A 131 -2.85 7.65 -8.29
C LYS A 131 -3.63 8.47 -9.30
N GLY A 132 -2.98 9.40 -10.01
CA GLY A 132 -3.64 10.13 -11.08
C GLY A 132 -4.22 9.18 -12.13
N THR A 133 -5.44 9.44 -12.60
CA THR A 133 -6.10 8.63 -13.61
C THR A 133 -5.62 8.99 -15.02
N ALA A 134 -5.53 8.00 -15.91
CA ALA A 134 -5.39 8.27 -17.33
C ALA A 134 -6.75 8.68 -17.89
N ILE A 135 -6.79 9.78 -18.64
CA ILE A 135 -8.03 10.25 -19.28
C ILE A 135 -8.10 9.57 -20.65
N ALA A 136 -9.12 8.74 -20.89
CA ALA A 136 -9.38 8.19 -22.23
C ALA A 136 -10.08 9.25 -23.11
N HIS A 137 -9.58 9.49 -24.31
CA HIS A 137 -10.32 10.22 -25.35
C HIS A 137 -10.35 9.42 -26.64
N ALA A 138 -11.49 9.46 -27.34
CA ALA A 138 -11.62 8.95 -28.69
C ALA A 138 -10.69 9.76 -29.62
N THR A 139 -9.78 9.07 -30.27
CA THR A 139 -8.73 9.63 -31.12
C THR A 139 -9.30 10.14 -32.44
N THR A 140 -9.16 11.43 -32.74
CA THR A 140 -9.05 11.91 -34.13
C THR A 140 -7.59 11.76 -34.57
N ALA A 141 -7.37 10.90 -35.57
CA ALA A 141 -6.07 10.51 -36.07
C ALA A 141 -5.29 11.67 -36.72
N SER A 142 -3.99 11.79 -36.42
CA SER A 142 -3.02 12.43 -37.31
C SER A 142 -1.66 11.70 -37.27
N ALA A 143 -1.02 11.65 -38.43
CA ALA A 143 0.26 11.00 -38.75
C ALA A 143 1.42 11.96 -38.35
N SER A 144 2.71 11.64 -38.23
CA SER A 144 3.62 10.62 -38.78
C SER A 144 5.03 10.88 -38.19
N GLY A 145 5.92 9.87 -38.21
CA GLY A 145 7.40 9.98 -38.14
C GLY A 145 8.01 10.19 -36.73
N GLY A 146 9.15 9.64 -36.33
CA GLY A 146 10.19 8.83 -36.95
C GLY A 146 11.09 8.20 -35.86
N ALA A 147 11.98 7.30 -36.27
CA ALA A 147 12.69 6.30 -35.47
C ALA A 147 13.85 6.82 -34.58
N GLY A 148 14.28 5.96 -33.64
CA GLY A 148 15.56 6.08 -32.94
C GLY A 148 15.76 5.02 -31.86
N ALA A 149 16.31 3.86 -32.24
CA ALA A 149 16.71 2.79 -31.33
C ALA A 149 18.12 3.05 -30.78
N GLY A 150 18.34 2.75 -29.49
CA GLY A 150 19.65 2.77 -28.85
C GLY A 150 19.65 1.88 -27.61
N ALA A 151 20.04 0.62 -27.78
CA ALA A 151 20.23 -0.35 -26.71
C ALA A 151 21.59 -0.11 -26.02
N GLY A 152 21.60 -0.02 -24.70
CA GLY A 152 22.80 0.04 -23.87
C GLY A 152 22.65 -0.86 -22.65
N ASN A 153 23.33 -1.99 -22.69
CA ASN A 153 23.44 -2.96 -21.60
C ASN A 153 24.37 -2.41 -20.51
N ALA A 154 23.97 -2.48 -19.23
CA ALA A 154 24.89 -2.33 -18.12
C ALA A 154 24.52 -3.29 -16.97
N LYS A 155 25.47 -4.17 -16.66
CA LYS A 155 25.44 -5.21 -15.63
C LYS A 155 25.54 -4.63 -14.22
N GLY A 156 25.10 -5.47 -13.28
CA GLY A 156 25.08 -5.32 -11.83
C GLY A 156 26.31 -4.71 -11.17
N GLY A 157 26.02 -3.98 -10.10
CA GLY A 157 26.94 -3.66 -9.03
C GLY A 157 26.14 -3.67 -7.73
N ASP A 158 26.56 -4.50 -6.79
CA ASP A 158 26.00 -4.59 -5.45
C ASP A 158 26.06 -3.23 -4.74
N GLY A 159 24.90 -2.78 -4.24
CA GLY A 159 24.72 -1.51 -3.57
C GLY A 159 24.41 -1.69 -2.07
N PRO A 160 24.93 -0.81 -1.21
CA PRO A 160 24.92 -0.98 0.24
C PRO A 160 23.54 -0.73 0.85
N THR A 161 23.28 -1.43 1.96
CA THR A 161 22.15 -1.18 2.86
C THR A 161 22.13 0.28 3.31
N SER A 162 21.20 1.07 2.74
CA SER A 162 20.96 2.47 3.11
C SER A 162 20.28 2.51 4.48
N ALA A 163 20.98 3.05 5.47
CA ALA A 163 20.40 3.37 6.77
C ALA A 163 19.39 4.53 6.60
N ALA A 164 18.13 4.27 6.94
CA ALA A 164 17.08 5.29 6.97
C ALA A 164 17.47 6.46 7.92
N PRO A 165 17.09 7.71 7.62
CA PRO A 165 17.39 8.84 8.50
C PRO A 165 16.77 8.64 9.88
N ALA A 166 17.57 8.90 10.92
CA ALA A 166 17.13 8.86 12.31
C ALA A 166 16.21 10.08 12.57
N ASN A 167 15.00 9.84 13.10
CA ASN A 167 13.90 10.81 13.33
C ASN A 167 13.06 11.22 12.11
N ILE A 168 12.28 10.26 11.59
CA ILE A 168 11.11 10.58 10.78
C ILE A 168 9.91 10.79 11.72
N GLU A 169 9.27 11.96 11.65
CA GLU A 169 8.05 12.26 12.40
C GLU A 169 6.87 11.46 11.82
N PRO A 170 6.16 10.65 12.64
CA PRO A 170 5.04 9.86 12.16
C PRO A 170 3.82 10.72 11.80
N THR A 171 3.04 10.25 10.81
CA THR A 171 1.74 10.83 10.49
C THR A 171 0.77 10.61 11.66
N LYS A 172 0.02 11.65 12.00
CA LYS A 172 -0.93 11.65 13.11
C LYS A 172 -2.05 10.63 12.90
N LEU A 173 -2.27 9.80 13.91
CA LEU A 173 -3.40 8.89 14.02
C LEU A 173 -4.40 9.42 15.05
N THR A 174 -5.69 9.21 14.80
CA THR A 174 -6.77 9.53 15.76
C THR A 174 -7.38 8.23 16.28
N LYS A 175 -7.49 8.09 17.60
CA LYS A 175 -8.15 6.93 18.20
C LYS A 175 -9.63 6.89 17.82
N THR A 176 -10.15 5.69 17.56
CA THR A 176 -11.57 5.46 17.27
C THR A 176 -12.04 4.15 17.91
N SER A 177 -13.35 4.03 18.14
CA SER A 177 -14.03 2.78 18.46
C SER A 177 -14.71 2.14 17.24
N ASP A 178 -14.80 2.88 16.13
CA ASP A 178 -15.64 2.53 14.99
C ASP A 178 -14.87 1.64 14.01
N ILE A 179 -14.96 0.33 14.22
CA ILE A 179 -14.38 -0.68 13.34
C ILE A 179 -15.53 -1.32 12.55
N SER A 180 -15.52 -1.17 11.23
CA SER A 180 -16.53 -1.82 10.37
C SER A 180 -16.48 -3.33 10.52
N THR A 181 -17.64 -3.97 10.65
CA THR A 181 -17.76 -5.44 10.60
C THR A 181 -17.72 -5.98 9.17
N ASP A 182 -18.07 -5.14 8.19
CA ASP A 182 -17.96 -5.41 6.76
C ASP A 182 -16.73 -4.68 6.22
N CYS A 183 -15.56 -5.33 6.32
CA CYS A 183 -14.31 -4.77 5.84
C CYS A 183 -13.37 -5.82 5.27
N VAL A 184 -12.53 -5.37 4.34
CA VAL A 184 -11.38 -6.14 3.87
C VAL A 184 -10.28 -6.03 4.93
N ARG A 185 -10.03 -7.14 5.63
CA ARG A 185 -8.97 -7.22 6.63
C ARG A 185 -7.62 -7.45 5.94
N THR A 186 -6.76 -6.43 5.98
CA THR A 186 -5.35 -6.57 5.61
C THR A 186 -4.52 -6.88 6.84
N TYR A 187 -4.01 -8.10 6.92
CA TYR A 187 -3.12 -8.49 8.00
C TYR A 187 -1.73 -7.87 7.83
N ILE A 188 -1.21 -7.24 8.89
CA ILE A 188 0.09 -6.56 8.87
C ILE A 188 1.12 -7.43 9.59
N THR A 189 0.89 -7.76 10.87
CA THR A 189 1.79 -8.65 11.63
C THR A 189 1.11 -9.27 12.86
N GLU A 190 1.47 -10.51 13.19
CA GLU A 190 1.47 -11.03 14.56
C GLU A 190 2.88 -10.95 15.10
N TYR A 191 2.99 -10.74 16.40
CA TYR A 191 4.22 -11.05 17.09
C TYR A 191 3.94 -11.54 18.49
N GLY A 192 4.67 -12.57 18.93
CA GLY A 192 4.49 -13.19 20.25
C GLY A 192 5.78 -13.27 21.05
N TRP A 193 5.66 -13.04 22.35
CA TRP A 193 6.67 -13.36 23.34
C TRP A 193 6.15 -14.44 24.27
N SER A 194 7.04 -15.32 24.70
CA SER A 194 6.74 -16.42 25.62
C SER A 194 7.84 -16.55 26.67
N SER A 195 7.47 -16.87 27.90
CA SER A 195 8.36 -17.19 29.02
C SER A 195 7.99 -18.54 29.63
N TYR A 196 8.98 -19.27 30.14
CA TYR A 196 8.77 -20.46 30.98
C TYR A 196 9.20 -20.21 32.43
N ASP A 197 9.68 -19.00 32.71
CA ASP A 197 10.34 -18.65 33.96
C ASP A 197 9.41 -17.83 34.86
N SER A 198 9.94 -17.38 35.99
CA SER A 198 9.27 -16.44 36.89
C SER A 198 9.15 -15.01 36.33
N TYR A 199 9.71 -14.74 35.15
CA TYR A 199 9.70 -13.42 34.50
C TYR A 199 8.54 -13.28 33.52
N PRO A 200 7.98 -12.06 33.36
CA PRO A 200 6.97 -11.78 32.35
C PRO A 200 7.49 -12.06 30.94
N ALA A 201 6.60 -12.48 30.05
CA ALA A 201 6.90 -12.77 28.65
C ALA A 201 7.50 -11.54 27.95
N PHE A 202 6.96 -10.36 28.24
CA PHE A 202 7.48 -9.08 27.78
C PHE A 202 7.32 -8.04 28.89
N ASP A 203 8.34 -7.21 29.11
CA ASP A 203 8.37 -6.21 30.19
C ASP A 203 8.72 -4.81 29.68
N GLY A 204 8.64 -4.63 28.36
CA GLY A 204 9.19 -3.51 27.64
C GLY A 204 8.19 -2.63 26.91
N LYS A 205 8.73 -1.78 26.04
CA LYS A 205 7.97 -0.94 25.12
C LYS A 205 8.04 -1.49 23.69
N LEU A 206 6.92 -1.39 22.99
CA LEU A 206 6.76 -1.73 21.58
C LEU A 206 6.46 -0.46 20.77
N VAL A 207 7.14 -0.30 19.64
CA VAL A 207 6.87 0.73 18.64
C VAL A 207 6.72 0.06 17.28
N ILE A 208 5.65 0.38 16.55
CA ILE A 208 5.40 -0.12 15.19
C ILE A 208 5.22 1.05 14.26
N ASP A 209 6.08 1.17 13.25
CA ASP A 209 5.92 2.09 12.14
C ASP A 209 5.39 1.33 10.93
N ILE A 210 4.38 1.88 10.25
CA ILE A 210 3.76 1.30 9.05
C ILE A 210 3.82 2.33 7.93
N TRP A 211 4.40 1.98 6.78
CA TRP A 211 4.46 2.85 5.61
C TRP A 211 4.24 2.08 4.33
N SER A 212 4.11 2.77 3.20
CA SER A 212 3.98 2.14 1.89
C SER A 212 4.92 2.75 0.85
N GLU A 213 5.16 2.02 -0.24
CA GLU A 213 5.98 2.54 -1.35
C GLU A 213 5.25 3.61 -2.16
N GLU A 214 3.92 3.51 -2.19
CA GLU A 214 3.00 4.44 -2.86
C GLU A 214 1.80 4.71 -1.94
N PRO A 215 1.08 5.84 -2.11
CA PRO A 215 -0.08 6.15 -1.29
C PRO A 215 -1.17 5.08 -1.39
N ASN A 216 -1.64 4.61 -0.23
CA ASN A 216 -2.81 3.73 -0.13
C ASN A 216 -4.11 4.54 -0.14
N ASP A 217 -5.22 3.95 -0.61
CA ASP A 217 -6.56 4.50 -0.33
C ASP A 217 -7.00 4.07 1.06
N LEU A 218 -7.03 5.04 1.96
CA LEU A 218 -7.32 4.93 3.38
C LEU A 218 -8.75 5.39 3.68
N GLU A 219 -9.60 5.61 2.66
CA GLU A 219 -10.99 5.99 2.85
C GLU A 219 -11.74 4.99 3.76
N GLY A 220 -12.05 5.43 4.98
CA GLY A 220 -12.71 4.58 5.98
C GLY A 220 -11.84 3.44 6.52
N LEU A 221 -10.52 3.48 6.29
CA LEU A 221 -9.59 2.48 6.80
C LEU A 221 -9.28 2.75 8.28
N VAL A 222 -9.30 1.68 9.06
CA VAL A 222 -8.97 1.67 10.48
C VAL A 222 -7.82 0.70 10.72
N PHE A 223 -6.73 1.19 11.29
CA PHE A 223 -5.68 0.33 11.83
C PHE A 223 -6.09 -0.16 13.21
N VAL A 224 -5.91 -1.45 13.47
CA VAL A 224 -6.26 -2.09 14.73
C VAL A 224 -5.04 -2.77 15.31
N LEU A 225 -4.76 -2.49 16.57
CA LEU A 225 -3.79 -3.17 17.41
C LEU A 225 -4.57 -3.96 18.48
N GLU A 226 -4.52 -5.28 18.39
CA GLU A 226 -5.02 -6.18 19.42
C GLU A 226 -3.85 -6.73 20.24
N ARG A 227 -3.99 -6.71 21.56
CA ARG A 227 -3.00 -7.26 22.48
C ARG A 227 -3.67 -8.37 23.28
N HIS A 228 -3.05 -9.54 23.19
CA HIS A 228 -3.50 -10.78 23.79
C HIS A 228 -2.49 -11.21 24.84
N ALA A 229 -2.98 -11.78 25.94
CA ALA A 229 -2.16 -12.39 26.96
C ALA A 229 -2.64 -13.80 27.23
N VAL A 230 -1.73 -14.65 27.68
CA VAL A 230 -2.14 -15.95 28.22
C VAL A 230 -3.08 -15.74 29.42
N VAL A 231 -4.11 -16.58 29.53
CA VAL A 231 -5.10 -16.54 30.62
C VAL A 231 -4.43 -16.50 32.00
N ALA A 232 -5.03 -15.75 32.93
CA ALA A 232 -4.41 -15.46 34.23
C ALA A 232 -4.26 -16.69 35.13
N ASP A 233 -5.14 -17.69 34.98
CA ASP A 233 -5.14 -18.96 35.73
C ASP A 233 -4.22 -20.03 35.13
N MET A 234 -3.43 -19.68 34.10
CA MET A 234 -2.49 -20.61 33.49
C MET A 234 -1.48 -21.12 34.52
N THR A 235 -1.22 -22.43 34.51
CA THR A 235 -0.15 -23.05 35.30
C THR A 235 1.05 -23.36 34.42
N THR A 236 2.22 -23.56 35.04
CA THR A 236 3.45 -23.91 34.32
C THR A 236 3.30 -25.25 33.59
N GLU A 237 2.59 -26.21 34.19
CA GLU A 237 2.32 -27.53 33.64
C GLU A 237 1.39 -27.43 32.41
N ARG A 238 0.29 -26.67 32.52
CA ARG A 238 -0.63 -26.41 31.40
C ARG A 238 0.08 -25.68 30.26
N TRP A 239 0.94 -24.72 30.56
CA TRP A 239 1.71 -23.98 29.56
C TRP A 239 2.72 -24.86 28.81
N LYS A 240 3.45 -25.70 29.53
CA LYS A 240 4.37 -26.69 28.93
C LYS A 240 3.61 -27.69 28.06
N ALA A 241 2.45 -28.18 28.53
CA ALA A 241 1.61 -29.10 27.77
C ALA A 241 1.09 -28.46 26.48
N TYR A 242 0.61 -27.21 26.54
CA TYR A 242 0.21 -26.46 25.35
C TYR A 242 1.35 -26.34 24.34
N HIS A 243 2.55 -25.95 24.78
CA HIS A 243 3.70 -25.84 23.90
C HIS A 243 4.13 -27.16 23.27
N ALA A 244 4.10 -28.26 24.03
CA ALA A 244 4.38 -29.59 23.50
C ALA A 244 3.39 -29.97 22.39
N ALA A 245 2.08 -29.76 22.62
CA ALA A 245 1.04 -30.01 21.63
C ALA A 245 1.20 -29.10 20.39
N TYR A 246 1.47 -27.81 20.60
CA TYR A 246 1.68 -26.85 19.52
C TYR A 246 2.90 -27.22 18.66
N ASN A 247 4.01 -27.62 19.28
CA ASN A 247 5.21 -28.04 18.56
C ASN A 247 4.97 -29.31 17.73
N ALA A 248 4.22 -30.28 18.27
CA ALA A 248 3.83 -31.48 17.53
C ALA A 248 2.98 -31.14 16.30
N TRP A 249 1.96 -30.29 16.48
CA TRP A 249 1.17 -29.76 15.38
C TRP A 249 2.02 -29.02 14.34
N TYR A 250 2.88 -28.09 14.79
CA TYR A 250 3.72 -27.27 13.92
C TYR A 250 4.65 -28.12 13.05
N LYS A 251 5.18 -29.22 13.59
CA LYS A 251 5.99 -30.17 12.82
C LYS A 251 5.22 -30.77 11.65
N VAL A 252 3.97 -31.20 11.87
CA VAL A 252 3.10 -31.75 10.82
C VAL A 252 2.73 -30.68 9.80
N TYR A 253 2.35 -29.49 10.27
CA TYR A 253 2.03 -28.35 9.42
C TYR A 253 3.22 -27.96 8.53
N ARG A 254 4.43 -27.89 9.08
CA ARG A 254 5.66 -27.60 8.34
C ARG A 254 5.95 -28.64 7.26
N ALA A 255 5.84 -29.93 7.58
CA ALA A 255 6.04 -30.99 6.61
C ALA A 255 5.04 -30.91 5.45
N HIS A 256 3.78 -30.56 5.74
CA HIS A 256 2.77 -30.32 4.70
C HIS A 256 3.13 -29.12 3.82
N LEU A 257 3.50 -27.98 4.41
CA LEU A 257 3.94 -26.80 3.65
C LEU A 257 5.17 -27.08 2.78
N ASP A 258 6.16 -27.80 3.31
CA ASP A 258 7.36 -28.15 2.56
C ASP A 258 7.00 -29.04 1.35
N GLY A 259 6.01 -29.94 1.49
CA GLY A 259 5.44 -30.70 0.37
C GLY A 259 4.70 -29.84 -0.67
N GLU A 260 3.91 -28.86 -0.21
CA GLU A 260 3.24 -27.90 -1.12
C GLU A 260 4.25 -27.05 -1.90
N LEU A 261 5.33 -26.62 -1.25
CA LEU A 261 6.43 -25.88 -1.89
C LEU A 261 7.19 -26.76 -2.90
N ALA A 262 7.55 -27.99 -2.51
CA ALA A 262 8.27 -28.92 -3.38
C ALA A 262 7.48 -29.29 -4.65
N SER A 263 6.15 -29.30 -4.54
CA SER A 263 5.26 -29.54 -5.69
C SER A 263 5.04 -28.32 -6.60
N GLY A 264 5.52 -27.14 -6.21
CA GLY A 264 5.28 -25.88 -6.93
C GLY A 264 3.84 -25.33 -6.80
N ARG A 265 2.96 -25.99 -6.02
CA ARG A 265 1.59 -25.52 -5.77
C ARG A 265 1.55 -24.28 -4.88
N SER A 266 2.53 -24.16 -3.99
CA SER A 266 2.74 -22.99 -3.15
C SER A 266 4.06 -22.31 -3.49
N ARG A 267 4.14 -21.01 -3.21
CA ARG A 267 5.39 -20.25 -3.31
C ARG A 267 5.62 -19.43 -2.05
N ILE A 268 6.89 -19.30 -1.69
CA ILE A 268 7.30 -18.34 -0.66
C ILE A 268 7.17 -16.97 -1.28
N VAL A 269 6.46 -16.08 -0.61
CA VAL A 269 6.42 -14.69 -1.02
C VAL A 269 7.54 -13.92 -0.36
N ASP A 270 8.27 -13.16 -1.16
CA ASP A 270 9.26 -12.21 -0.65
C ASP A 270 8.56 -11.14 0.20
N ARG A 271 9.02 -11.02 1.45
CA ARG A 271 8.57 -10.00 2.42
C ARG A 271 9.70 -9.07 2.84
N SER A 272 10.76 -9.00 2.04
CA SER A 272 11.82 -8.01 2.24
C SER A 272 11.25 -6.61 2.08
N VAL A 273 11.70 -5.71 2.94
CA VAL A 273 11.38 -4.28 2.85
C VAL A 273 12.23 -3.67 1.76
N LYS A 274 11.58 -3.01 0.79
CA LYS A 274 12.26 -2.41 -0.37
C LYS A 274 12.55 -0.92 -0.20
N THR A 275 11.84 -0.26 0.70
CA THR A 275 11.95 1.18 0.91
C THR A 275 12.03 1.49 2.40
N PRO A 276 12.88 2.44 2.82
CA PRO A 276 12.80 2.97 4.18
C PRO A 276 11.48 3.76 4.36
N PRO A 277 11.09 4.05 5.61
CA PRO A 277 9.93 4.92 5.85
C PRO A 277 10.12 6.28 5.14
N PRO A 278 9.08 6.83 4.50
CA PRO A 278 9.16 8.13 3.85
C PRO A 278 9.27 9.26 4.89
N PRO A 279 9.88 10.41 4.55
CA PRO A 279 9.78 11.61 5.38
C PRO A 279 8.32 12.03 5.57
N ALA A 280 8.08 12.95 6.51
CA ALA A 280 6.76 13.55 6.68
C ALA A 280 6.25 14.13 5.33
N PRO A 281 4.96 13.96 5.00
CA PRO A 281 4.38 14.55 3.81
C PRO A 281 4.60 16.07 3.79
N ARG A 282 4.88 16.63 2.61
CA ARG A 282 4.96 18.09 2.46
C ARG A 282 3.58 18.69 2.51
N THR A 283 3.44 19.81 3.22
CA THR A 283 2.23 20.64 3.12
C THR A 283 2.17 21.24 1.73
N GLU A 284 1.23 20.77 0.92
CA GLU A 284 0.93 21.36 -0.38
C GLU A 284 -0.26 22.28 -0.26
N LYS A 285 -0.19 23.44 -0.93
CA LYS A 285 -1.36 24.27 -1.19
C LYS A 285 -1.95 23.81 -2.53
N PRO A 286 -3.11 23.12 -2.54
CA PRO A 286 -3.75 22.74 -3.80
C PRO A 286 -3.97 23.97 -4.67
N SER A 287 -3.78 23.82 -5.99
CA SER A 287 -4.20 24.84 -6.95
C SER A 287 -5.72 25.03 -6.89
N PRO A 288 -6.28 26.10 -7.48
CA PRO A 288 -7.74 26.29 -7.50
C PRO A 288 -8.47 25.06 -8.01
N LYS A 289 -9.56 24.73 -7.33
CA LYS A 289 -10.33 23.51 -7.60
C LYS A 289 -10.93 23.57 -9.01
N PRO A 290 -10.57 22.65 -9.93
CA PRO A 290 -10.92 22.78 -11.35
C PRO A 290 -12.37 22.40 -11.67
N SER A 291 -13.08 21.72 -10.77
CA SER A 291 -14.52 21.44 -10.89
C SER A 291 -15.15 21.19 -9.52
N LYS A 292 -16.48 21.21 -9.43
CA LYS A 292 -17.18 20.94 -8.16
C LYS A 292 -16.84 19.54 -7.61
N ASN A 293 -16.75 18.53 -8.46
CA ASN A 293 -16.52 17.14 -8.06
C ASN A 293 -15.05 16.71 -8.11
N ALA A 294 -14.13 17.61 -8.48
CA ALA A 294 -12.70 17.33 -8.45
C ALA A 294 -12.25 16.95 -7.03
N ARG A 295 -11.33 15.98 -6.96
CA ARG A 295 -10.74 15.50 -5.70
C ARG A 295 -9.25 15.81 -5.69
N TRP A 296 -8.76 16.39 -4.60
CA TRP A 296 -7.33 16.57 -4.41
C TRP A 296 -6.70 15.23 -4.03
N ILE A 297 -5.69 14.81 -4.80
CA ILE A 297 -4.79 13.72 -4.44
C ILE A 297 -3.50 14.37 -3.94
N PRO A 298 -3.14 14.22 -2.65
CA PRO A 298 -1.90 14.79 -2.13
C PRO A 298 -0.68 14.17 -2.79
N GLY A 299 0.40 14.93 -2.85
CA GLY A 299 1.70 14.44 -3.27
C GLY A 299 2.26 13.38 -2.32
N TYR A 300 3.30 12.70 -2.77
CA TYR A 300 3.92 11.63 -2.01
C TYR A 300 5.41 11.50 -2.28
N TRP A 301 6.08 10.74 -1.42
CA TRP A 301 7.50 10.48 -1.55
C TRP A 301 7.73 9.22 -2.37
N LEU A 302 8.39 9.38 -3.50
CA LEU A 302 8.91 8.26 -4.27
C LEU A 302 10.33 7.93 -3.79
N TYR A 303 10.60 6.66 -3.49
CA TYR A 303 11.94 6.20 -3.18
C TYR A 303 12.58 5.52 -4.39
N GLU A 304 13.60 6.14 -4.96
CA GLU A 304 14.36 5.58 -6.10
C GLU A 304 15.85 5.88 -5.93
N GLN A 305 16.71 4.93 -6.33
CA GLN A 305 18.17 5.08 -6.25
C GLN A 305 18.67 5.53 -4.87
N ALA A 306 18.08 4.94 -3.82
CA ALA A 306 18.35 5.26 -2.43
C ALA A 306 18.03 6.71 -2.01
N LYS A 307 17.19 7.43 -2.75
CA LYS A 307 16.80 8.82 -2.49
C LYS A 307 15.29 9.00 -2.54
N PHE A 308 14.80 9.95 -1.75
CA PHE A 308 13.41 10.38 -1.78
C PHE A 308 13.21 11.54 -2.75
N HIS A 309 12.21 11.43 -3.61
CA HIS A 309 11.77 12.46 -4.54
C HIS A 309 10.31 12.80 -4.26
N TRP A 310 9.99 14.10 -4.17
CA TRP A 310 8.62 14.54 -3.99
C TRP A 310 7.88 14.51 -5.32
N ILE A 311 6.83 13.71 -5.40
CA ILE A 311 5.88 13.75 -6.51
C ILE A 311 4.72 14.61 -6.05
N ALA A 312 4.53 15.76 -6.72
CA ALA A 312 3.52 16.73 -6.32
C ALA A 312 2.10 16.13 -6.35
N GLY A 313 1.18 16.73 -5.59
CA GLY A 313 -0.25 16.41 -5.63
C GLY A 313 -0.94 16.91 -6.91
N LEU A 314 -2.11 16.36 -7.22
CA LEU A 314 -2.90 16.74 -8.39
C LEU A 314 -4.40 16.68 -8.12
N TRP A 315 -5.16 17.39 -8.95
CA TRP A 315 -6.61 17.25 -9.01
C TRP A 315 -7.00 16.07 -9.89
N ASP A 316 -7.71 15.11 -9.30
CA ASP A 316 -8.45 14.08 -10.02
C ASP A 316 -9.81 14.66 -10.41
N VAL A 317 -9.98 14.97 -11.70
CA VAL A 317 -11.20 15.58 -12.24
C VAL A 317 -12.04 14.48 -12.88
N PRO A 318 -13.28 14.24 -12.40
CA PRO A 318 -14.14 13.23 -13.00
C PRO A 318 -14.34 13.47 -14.49
N GLU A 319 -14.25 12.41 -15.30
CA GLU A 319 -14.41 12.50 -16.76
C GLU A 319 -15.77 13.10 -17.16
N GLU A 320 -16.81 12.85 -16.37
CA GLU A 320 -18.14 13.43 -16.57
C GLU A 320 -18.17 14.96 -16.40
N ASP A 321 -17.38 15.51 -15.48
CA ASP A 321 -17.27 16.98 -15.34
C ASP A 321 -16.59 17.58 -16.58
N ILE A 322 -15.62 16.87 -17.16
CA ILE A 322 -14.93 17.31 -18.39
C ILE A 322 -15.91 17.24 -19.58
N LYS A 323 -16.60 16.11 -19.77
CA LYS A 323 -17.54 15.91 -20.90
C LYS A 323 -18.71 16.89 -20.88
N ARG A 324 -19.20 17.23 -19.69
CA ARG A 324 -20.33 18.14 -19.50
C ARG A 324 -19.90 19.61 -19.34
N GLU A 325 -18.61 19.90 -19.53
CA GLU A 325 -18.04 21.24 -19.42
C GLU A 325 -18.34 21.92 -18.06
N LEU A 326 -18.35 21.12 -16.98
CA LEU A 326 -18.59 21.55 -15.59
C LEU A 326 -17.30 21.96 -14.87
N THR A 327 -16.20 22.10 -15.60
CA THR A 327 -14.94 22.62 -15.10
C THR A 327 -14.99 24.14 -14.96
N VAL A 328 -13.98 24.71 -14.30
CA VAL A 328 -13.88 26.14 -14.05
C VAL A 328 -13.92 26.92 -15.37
N GLN A 329 -14.72 27.99 -15.36
CA GLN A 329 -14.87 28.91 -16.48
C GLN A 329 -14.33 30.28 -16.09
N ALA A 330 -13.69 30.94 -17.06
CA ALA A 330 -13.17 32.29 -16.93
C ALA A 330 -13.81 33.20 -18.00
N PRO A 331 -13.94 34.51 -17.72
CA PRO A 331 -14.58 35.45 -18.62
C PRO A 331 -13.75 35.71 -19.89
N THR A 332 -12.43 35.60 -19.81
CA THR A 332 -11.49 35.79 -20.92
C THR A 332 -10.55 34.59 -20.98
N PRO A 333 -9.86 34.33 -22.11
CA PRO A 333 -8.75 33.38 -22.15
C PRO A 333 -7.62 33.76 -21.19
N PRO A 334 -6.76 32.80 -20.78
CA PRO A 334 -5.59 33.10 -19.98
C PRO A 334 -4.61 34.01 -20.72
N PRO A 335 -3.76 34.75 -19.99
CA PRO A 335 -2.61 35.42 -20.58
C PRO A 335 -1.72 34.45 -21.35
N ALA A 336 -0.82 34.99 -22.18
CA ALA A 336 0.24 34.20 -22.77
C ALA A 336 1.01 33.45 -21.68
N GLU A 337 1.39 32.20 -21.96
CA GLU A 337 2.21 31.42 -21.05
C GLU A 337 3.55 32.16 -20.79
N PRO A 338 4.09 32.11 -19.56
CA PRO A 338 5.42 32.61 -19.28
C PRO A 338 6.42 31.96 -20.25
N VAL A 339 7.24 32.78 -20.92
CA VAL A 339 8.16 32.33 -21.97
C VAL A 339 9.20 31.33 -21.44
N HIS A 340 9.49 31.37 -20.14
CA HIS A 340 10.48 30.52 -19.48
C HIS A 340 9.90 29.89 -18.23
N GLU A 341 9.21 28.77 -18.40
CA GLU A 341 9.22 27.76 -17.36
C GLU A 341 10.31 26.76 -17.68
N GLU A 342 11.50 27.01 -17.14
CA GLU A 342 12.59 26.06 -17.25
C GLU A 342 12.22 24.79 -16.46
N GLN A 343 12.30 23.65 -17.13
CA GLN A 343 12.35 22.38 -16.44
C GLN A 343 13.45 22.47 -15.36
N PRO A 344 13.19 22.02 -14.12
CA PRO A 344 14.19 22.03 -13.07
C PRO A 344 15.49 21.44 -13.59
N THR A 345 16.61 22.06 -13.21
CA THR A 345 17.95 21.51 -13.48
C THR A 345 18.15 20.17 -12.75
N GLU A 346 17.31 19.87 -11.76
CA GLU A 346 17.24 18.57 -11.13
C GLU A 346 16.85 17.48 -12.15
N PRO A 347 17.57 16.34 -12.16
CA PRO A 347 17.25 15.23 -13.04
C PRO A 347 15.85 14.67 -12.71
N ALA A 348 15.24 14.03 -13.71
CA ALA A 348 14.00 13.30 -13.52
C ALA A 348 14.15 12.32 -12.34
N PRO A 349 13.19 12.27 -11.39
CA PRO A 349 13.22 11.35 -10.25
C PRO A 349 13.40 9.88 -10.65
N THR A 350 12.88 9.52 -11.82
CA THR A 350 12.92 8.17 -12.37
C THR A 350 13.05 8.22 -13.88
N ARG A 351 13.36 7.08 -14.49
CA ARG A 351 13.33 6.91 -15.96
C ARG A 351 11.92 7.04 -16.57
N THR A 352 10.88 6.89 -15.77
CA THR A 352 9.48 6.96 -16.20
C THR A 352 8.82 8.29 -15.87
N ALA A 353 9.45 9.10 -15.02
CA ALA A 353 8.94 10.40 -14.64
C ALA A 353 8.94 11.34 -15.86
N VAL A 354 7.83 12.03 -16.07
CA VAL A 354 7.66 13.01 -17.13
C VAL A 354 7.53 14.38 -16.49
N TRP A 355 8.27 15.36 -17.00
CA TRP A 355 8.08 16.76 -16.61
C TRP A 355 6.72 17.19 -17.15
N THR A 356 5.82 17.57 -16.24
CA THR A 356 4.52 18.16 -16.59
C THR A 356 4.63 19.66 -16.46
N PRO A 357 4.61 20.39 -17.56
CA PRO A 357 4.76 21.84 -17.53
C PRO A 357 3.56 22.47 -16.83
N GLY A 358 3.83 23.62 -16.23
CA GLY A 358 2.88 24.47 -15.55
C GLY A 358 1.76 24.93 -16.46
N SER A 359 0.74 25.47 -15.81
CA SER A 359 -0.47 25.92 -16.51
C SER A 359 -1.18 27.01 -15.71
N TRP A 360 -1.91 27.84 -16.44
CA TRP A 360 -2.84 28.78 -15.84
C TRP A 360 -4.04 28.06 -15.25
N SER A 361 -4.37 28.37 -13.99
CA SER A 361 -5.63 28.03 -13.34
C SER A 361 -6.42 29.30 -13.03
N TRP A 362 -7.74 29.20 -12.92
CA TRP A 362 -8.61 30.32 -12.56
C TRP A 362 -9.12 30.12 -11.13
N ASP A 363 -8.93 31.12 -10.27
CA ASP A 363 -9.34 31.04 -8.86
C ASP A 363 -10.73 31.63 -8.56
N GLY A 364 -11.44 32.09 -9.61
CA GLY A 364 -12.70 32.82 -9.51
C GLY A 364 -12.55 34.32 -9.79
N HIS A 365 -11.36 34.87 -9.62
CA HIS A 365 -11.08 36.31 -9.75
C HIS A 365 -9.96 36.61 -10.75
N ALA A 366 -8.91 35.79 -10.74
CA ALA A 366 -7.73 35.98 -11.57
C ALA A 366 -7.13 34.64 -12.03
N TYR A 367 -6.31 34.75 -13.07
CA TYR A 367 -5.45 33.67 -13.51
C TYR A 367 -4.25 33.55 -12.58
N VAL A 368 -4.01 32.34 -12.07
CA VAL A 368 -2.85 32.00 -11.24
C VAL A 368 -2.00 30.96 -11.96
N TRP A 369 -0.68 31.22 -12.04
CA TRP A 369 0.26 30.28 -12.65
C TRP A 369 0.54 29.15 -11.66
N ILE A 370 0.30 27.91 -12.10
CA ILE A 370 0.68 26.71 -11.35
C ILE A 370 1.94 26.18 -11.98
N ALA A 371 3.04 26.17 -11.22
CA ALA A 371 4.32 25.65 -11.69
C ALA A 371 4.23 24.17 -12.05
N GLY A 372 5.05 23.77 -13.02
CA GLY A 372 5.21 22.40 -13.46
C GLY A 372 5.78 21.50 -12.36
N ALA A 373 5.62 20.20 -12.56
CA ALA A 373 6.13 19.19 -11.64
C ALA A 373 6.48 17.90 -12.38
N TRP A 374 7.40 17.12 -11.79
CA TRP A 374 7.60 15.73 -12.19
C TRP A 374 6.39 14.88 -11.82
N ARG A 375 5.93 14.05 -12.76
CA ARG A 375 4.81 13.11 -12.55
C ARG A 375 5.17 11.71 -13.03
N ILE A 376 4.61 10.71 -12.38
CA ILE A 376 4.74 9.31 -12.78
C ILE A 376 3.47 8.89 -13.55
N PRO A 377 3.60 8.31 -14.75
CA PRO A 377 2.47 7.74 -15.47
C PRO A 377 1.80 6.65 -14.64
N PRO A 378 0.46 6.59 -14.59
CA PRO A 378 -0.22 5.49 -13.93
C PRO A 378 0.13 4.16 -14.61
N PRO A 379 0.16 3.05 -13.85
CA PRO A 379 0.43 1.73 -14.41
C PRO A 379 -0.51 1.43 -15.59
N SER A 380 0.07 1.08 -16.74
CA SER A 380 -0.67 0.69 -17.93
C SER A 380 -0.83 -0.83 -17.95
N SER A 381 -2.05 -1.36 -17.94
CA SER A 381 -2.27 -2.82 -18.04
C SER A 381 -1.85 -3.41 -19.39
N SER A 382 -1.77 -2.58 -20.44
CA SER A 382 -1.36 -2.99 -21.79
C SER A 382 0.12 -2.74 -22.09
N GLY A 383 0.87 -2.17 -21.13
CA GLY A 383 2.24 -1.67 -21.40
C GLY A 383 2.29 -0.50 -22.37
N ALA A 384 1.14 0.06 -22.78
CA ALA A 384 1.09 1.18 -23.71
C ALA A 384 1.80 2.40 -23.11
N GLN A 385 2.62 3.05 -23.94
CA GLN A 385 3.28 4.30 -23.57
C GLN A 385 2.23 5.37 -23.34
N GLN A 386 2.37 6.09 -22.22
CA GLN A 386 1.52 7.21 -21.89
C GLN A 386 2.28 8.52 -22.05
N THR A 387 1.60 9.53 -22.56
CA THR A 387 2.12 10.89 -22.67
C THR A 387 1.26 11.83 -21.87
N TRP A 388 1.88 12.77 -21.15
CA TRP A 388 1.14 13.83 -20.48
C TRP A 388 0.53 14.78 -21.51
N GLN A 389 -0.80 14.92 -21.51
CA GLN A 389 -1.44 16.04 -22.16
C GLN A 389 -1.54 17.19 -21.15
N ARG A 390 -0.97 18.34 -21.52
CA ARG A 390 -1.04 19.55 -20.71
C ARG A 390 -2.50 20.00 -20.53
N PRO A 391 -2.83 20.65 -19.40
CA PRO A 391 -4.08 21.38 -19.28
C PRO A 391 -4.21 22.45 -20.37
N THR A 392 -5.42 22.69 -20.84
CA THR A 392 -5.69 23.69 -21.88
C THR A 392 -6.94 24.49 -21.54
N TRP A 393 -7.12 25.65 -22.20
CA TRP A 393 -8.32 26.45 -22.11
C TRP A 393 -9.00 26.48 -23.48
N THR A 394 -10.28 26.12 -23.53
CA THR A 394 -11.06 26.14 -24.78
C THR A 394 -12.10 27.25 -24.73
N VAL A 395 -12.22 28.03 -25.80
CA VAL A 395 -13.20 29.13 -25.86
C VAL A 395 -14.50 28.61 -26.46
N ARG A 396 -15.60 28.74 -25.71
CA ARG A 396 -16.96 28.35 -26.09
C ARG A 396 -17.94 29.41 -25.59
N THR A 397 -18.86 29.84 -26.45
CA THR A 397 -19.94 30.78 -26.09
C THR A 397 -19.45 32.02 -25.31
N GLY A 398 -18.29 32.58 -25.69
CA GLY A 398 -17.72 33.77 -25.04
C GLY A 398 -17.09 33.52 -23.66
N ARG A 399 -16.87 32.27 -23.26
CA ARG A 399 -16.17 31.89 -22.02
C ARG A 399 -15.00 30.97 -22.32
N ALA A 400 -13.96 31.07 -21.50
CA ALA A 400 -12.85 30.13 -21.51
C ALA A 400 -13.15 29.00 -20.53
N ILE A 401 -13.15 27.75 -20.99
CA ILE A 401 -13.45 26.54 -20.22
C ILE A 401 -12.15 25.77 -20.01
N TYR A 402 -11.83 25.47 -18.75
CA TYR A 402 -10.63 24.71 -18.40
C TYR A 402 -10.77 23.23 -18.76
N VAL A 403 -9.82 22.69 -19.53
CA VAL A 403 -9.70 21.26 -19.77
C VAL A 403 -8.48 20.78 -18.97
N PRO A 404 -8.67 19.97 -17.92
CA PRO A 404 -7.57 19.52 -17.09
C PRO A 404 -6.59 18.67 -17.90
N GLY A 405 -5.31 18.75 -17.51
CA GLY A 405 -4.27 17.88 -18.04
C GLY A 405 -4.45 16.45 -17.53
N GLY A 406 -3.86 15.50 -18.24
CA GLY A 406 -3.94 14.10 -17.85
C GLY A 406 -3.11 13.17 -18.73
N TRP A 407 -2.97 11.93 -18.28
CA TRP A 407 -2.23 10.92 -19.03
C TRP A 407 -3.08 10.40 -20.19
N ARG A 408 -2.49 10.40 -21.39
CA ARG A 408 -3.07 9.81 -22.59
C ARG A 408 -2.33 8.55 -22.97
N MET A 409 -3.07 7.47 -23.20
CA MET A 409 -2.52 6.28 -23.81
C MET A 409 -2.28 6.54 -25.29
N ARG A 410 -1.06 6.28 -25.76
CA ARG A 410 -0.78 6.19 -27.19
C ARG A 410 -1.20 4.79 -27.65
N ILE A 411 -2.38 4.68 -28.25
CA ILE A 411 -2.75 3.45 -28.97
C ILE A 411 -1.90 3.44 -30.24
N GLY A 412 -1.06 2.41 -30.39
CA GLY A 412 -0.27 2.22 -31.60
C GLY A 412 -1.16 2.24 -32.85
N ARG A 413 -0.67 2.89 -33.92
CA ARG A 413 -1.27 2.74 -35.25
C ARG A 413 -1.07 1.35 -35.78
#